data_AF-A0A9D4QGH9-F1
#
_entry.id   AF-A0A9D4QGH9-F1
#
_cell.length_a   1.000
_cell.length_b   1.000
_cell.length_c   1.000
_cell.angle_alpha   90.00
_cell.angle_beta   90.00
_cell.angle_gamma   90.00
#
_symmetry.space_group_name_H-M   'P 1'
#
loop_
_entity.id
_entity.type
_entity.pdbx_description
1 polymer ?
#
loop_
_entity_poly.entity_id
_entity_poly.type
_entity_poly.pdbx_seq_one_letter_code
_entity_poly.pdbx_strand_id
1 'polypeptide(L)'
;MTEASTERWRTSAAKKRSLQLYLKYKLAPDCEPFYRGDRESALLFQARTGSLNTQQRRWELFDADPSCRLCGATEETIQHIMMDCPRLGARAHPTLSLAEYLGLSDDSVDTRVEHNESAKRRLKLWDCAGKCTNTPTESSAATAWRRARRADSTTLARR
;
A
#
# COMPACT_ATOMS: atom_id res chain seq x y z
N MET A 1 -22.93 -12.54 18.75
CA MET A 1 -22.13 -13.51 17.94
C MET A 1 -21.91 -14.75 18.79
N THR A 2 -22.12 -15.95 18.25
CA THR A 2 -22.02 -17.21 19.02
C THR A 2 -20.59 -17.76 18.99
N GLU A 3 -20.20 -18.53 20.00
CA GLU A 3 -18.89 -19.21 20.05
C GLU A 3 -18.66 -20.08 18.81
N ALA A 4 -19.69 -20.82 18.37
CA ALA A 4 -19.63 -21.63 17.15
C ALA A 4 -19.35 -20.79 15.88
N SER A 5 -19.87 -19.57 15.81
CA SER A 5 -19.60 -18.66 14.68
C SER A 5 -18.16 -18.16 14.69
N THR A 6 -17.64 -17.82 15.88
CA THR A 6 -16.25 -17.39 16.07
C THR A 6 -15.27 -18.52 15.71
N GLU A 7 -15.54 -19.74 16.14
CA GLU A 7 -14.67 -20.88 15.86
C GLU A 7 -14.65 -21.23 14.37
N ARG A 8 -15.82 -21.21 13.71
CA ARG A 8 -15.90 -21.39 12.25
C ARG A 8 -15.09 -20.33 11.50
N TRP A 9 -15.15 -19.08 11.94
CA TRP A 9 -14.36 -17.98 11.38
C TRP A 9 -12.85 -18.23 11.56
N ARG A 10 -12.40 -18.55 12.79
CA ARG A 10 -10.98 -18.85 13.08
C ARG A 10 -10.46 -20.00 12.24
N THR A 11 -11.17 -21.12 12.22
CA THR A 11 -10.80 -22.31 11.43
C THR A 11 -10.70 -21.99 9.93
N SER A 12 -11.65 -21.22 9.39
CA SER A 12 -11.65 -20.84 7.97
C SER A 12 -10.53 -19.86 7.63
N ALA A 13 -10.23 -18.95 8.54
CA ALA A 13 -9.17 -17.96 8.37
C ALA A 13 -7.78 -18.60 8.50
N ALA A 14 -7.57 -19.53 9.44
CA ALA A 14 -6.29 -20.19 9.67
C ALA A 14 -5.77 -20.97 8.45
N LYS A 15 -6.67 -21.42 7.57
CA LYS A 15 -6.32 -22.06 6.30
C LYS A 15 -5.67 -21.10 5.29
N LYS A 16 -5.74 -19.78 5.49
CA LYS A 16 -5.25 -18.78 4.54
C LYS A 16 -3.93 -18.20 5.03
N ARG A 17 -2.83 -18.51 4.32
CA ARG A 17 -1.48 -18.00 4.64
C ARG A 17 -1.43 -16.48 4.76
N SER A 18 -2.15 -15.74 3.91
CA SER A 18 -2.16 -14.27 3.97
C SER A 18 -2.69 -13.71 5.29
N LEU A 19 -3.57 -14.46 5.98
CA LEU A 19 -4.19 -14.01 7.24
C LEU A 19 -3.37 -14.34 8.49
N GLN A 20 -2.17 -14.93 8.36
CA GLN A 20 -1.33 -15.31 9.51
C GLN A 20 -1.09 -14.15 10.46
N LEU A 21 -0.67 -12.98 9.93
CA LEU A 21 -0.47 -11.77 10.74
C LEU A 21 -1.79 -11.32 11.39
N TYR A 22 -2.87 -11.28 10.61
CA TYR A 22 -4.18 -10.84 11.10
C TYR A 22 -4.68 -11.72 12.25
N LEU A 23 -4.59 -13.05 12.12
CA LEU A 23 -5.11 -14.01 13.10
C LEU A 23 -4.26 -14.14 14.35
N LYS A 24 -2.97 -13.78 14.25
CA LYS A 24 -2.11 -13.69 15.44
C LYS A 24 -2.67 -12.70 16.46
N TYR A 25 -3.38 -11.68 16.01
CA TYR A 25 -3.83 -10.57 16.85
C TYR A 25 -5.35 -10.39 16.91
N LYS A 26 -6.08 -10.65 15.81
CA LYS A 26 -7.54 -10.52 15.76
C LYS A 26 -8.17 -11.79 16.35
N LEU A 27 -8.65 -11.67 17.58
CA LEU A 27 -9.21 -12.81 18.31
C LEU A 27 -10.63 -13.19 17.88
N ALA A 28 -11.44 -12.23 17.41
CA ALA A 28 -12.82 -12.46 16.99
C ALA A 28 -13.17 -11.62 15.75
N PRO A 29 -14.25 -11.95 15.02
CA PRO A 29 -14.75 -11.07 13.97
C PRO A 29 -15.63 -9.97 14.57
N ASP A 30 -15.04 -8.80 14.80
CA ASP A 30 -15.68 -7.60 15.34
C ASP A 30 -15.44 -6.36 14.48
N CYS A 31 -16.36 -5.40 14.58
CA CYS A 31 -16.31 -4.12 13.90
C CYS A 31 -15.18 -3.25 14.46
N GLU A 32 -14.51 -2.52 13.57
CA GLU A 32 -13.40 -1.65 13.94
C GLU A 32 -13.79 -0.18 13.70
N PRO A 33 -13.62 0.70 14.70
CA PRO A 33 -14.10 2.08 14.63
C PRO A 33 -13.32 2.95 13.64
N PHE A 34 -12.12 2.52 13.25
CA PHE A 34 -11.25 3.26 12.34
C PHE A 34 -11.48 2.96 10.86
N TYR A 35 -12.51 2.19 10.47
CA TYR A 35 -12.86 2.05 9.05
C TYR A 35 -13.97 3.02 8.64
N ARG A 36 -13.65 3.91 7.69
CA ARG A 36 -14.58 4.96 7.20
C ARG A 36 -15.21 4.65 5.83
N GLY A 37 -14.93 3.49 5.26
CA GLY A 37 -15.38 3.14 3.90
C GLY A 37 -14.65 3.88 2.78
N ASP A 38 -13.60 4.64 3.11
CA ASP A 38 -12.73 5.30 2.14
C ASP A 38 -11.67 4.34 1.54
N ARG A 39 -10.98 4.81 0.50
CA ARG A 39 -9.93 4.03 -0.18
C ARG A 39 -8.80 3.67 0.78
N GLU A 40 -8.44 4.58 1.66
CA GLU A 40 -7.40 4.41 2.66
C GLU A 40 -7.75 3.31 3.67
N SER A 41 -9.03 3.23 4.09
CA SER A 41 -9.57 2.15 4.92
C SER A 41 -9.48 0.80 4.21
N ALA A 42 -9.77 0.76 2.90
CA ALA A 42 -9.62 -0.45 2.11
C ALA A 42 -8.15 -0.90 2.01
N LEU A 43 -7.22 0.02 1.77
CA LEU A 43 -5.78 -0.27 1.76
C LEU A 43 -5.30 -0.78 3.12
N LEU A 44 -5.74 -0.15 4.22
CA LEU A 44 -5.40 -0.59 5.58
C LEU A 44 -5.93 -1.99 5.87
N PHE A 45 -7.17 -2.30 5.47
CA PHE A 45 -7.72 -3.64 5.61
C PHE A 45 -6.90 -4.68 4.83
N GLN A 46 -6.51 -4.35 3.60
CA GLN A 46 -5.64 -5.21 2.79
C GLN A 46 -4.28 -5.41 3.46
N ALA A 47 -3.68 -4.36 4.03
CA ALA A 47 -2.41 -4.49 4.76
C ALA A 47 -2.55 -5.40 5.99
N ARG A 48 -3.60 -5.20 6.81
CA ARG A 48 -3.88 -6.03 7.99
C ARG A 48 -4.08 -7.50 7.66
N THR A 49 -4.80 -7.79 6.58
CA THR A 49 -5.12 -9.16 6.12
C THR A 49 -4.03 -9.78 5.26
N GLY A 50 -2.88 -9.11 5.15
CA GLY A 50 -1.78 -9.57 4.30
C GLY A 50 -2.19 -9.71 2.84
N SER A 51 -3.21 -8.97 2.38
CA SER A 51 -3.79 -9.02 1.04
C SER A 51 -3.44 -7.82 0.16
N LEU A 52 -2.63 -6.89 0.66
CA LEU A 52 -2.17 -5.72 -0.09
C LEU A 52 -1.37 -6.16 -1.31
N ASN A 53 -1.68 -5.59 -2.47
CA ASN A 53 -1.06 -5.96 -3.75
C ASN A 53 0.34 -5.33 -3.90
N THR A 54 1.25 -5.70 -3.01
CA THR A 54 2.66 -5.27 -3.05
C THR A 54 3.42 -5.99 -4.16
N GLN A 55 4.59 -5.50 -4.54
CA GLN A 55 5.42 -6.19 -5.55
C GLN A 55 5.83 -7.59 -5.08
N GLN A 56 6.14 -7.80 -3.78
CA GLN A 56 6.39 -9.14 -3.25
C GLN A 56 5.19 -10.08 -3.46
N ARG A 57 3.96 -9.62 -3.19
CA ARG A 57 2.76 -10.44 -3.41
C ARG A 57 2.57 -10.75 -4.90
N ARG A 58 2.86 -9.79 -5.77
CA ARG A 58 2.76 -10.00 -7.22
C ARG A 58 3.78 -11.02 -7.71
N TRP A 59 4.98 -11.02 -7.14
CA TRP A 59 5.96 -12.08 -7.38
C TRP A 59 5.42 -13.45 -6.93
N GLU A 60 4.91 -13.57 -5.70
CA GLU A 60 4.35 -14.82 -5.18
C GLU A 60 3.20 -15.39 -6.03
N LEU A 61 2.40 -14.53 -6.68
CA LEU A 61 1.21 -14.94 -7.45
C LEU A 61 1.45 -15.03 -8.96
N PHE A 62 2.37 -14.25 -9.51
CA PHE A 62 2.51 -14.04 -10.95
C PHE A 62 3.98 -14.01 -11.43
N ASP A 63 4.95 -14.33 -10.57
CA ASP A 63 6.39 -14.31 -10.88
C ASP A 63 6.90 -12.97 -11.45
N ALA A 64 6.29 -11.86 -11.00
CA ALA A 64 6.70 -10.49 -11.33
C ALA A 64 7.94 -10.04 -10.53
N ASP A 65 8.54 -8.90 -10.89
CA ASP A 65 9.64 -8.31 -10.10
C ASP A 65 9.19 -7.93 -8.67
N PRO A 66 9.77 -8.51 -7.61
CA PRO A 66 9.42 -8.21 -6.22
C PRO A 66 9.93 -6.86 -5.72
N SER A 67 10.81 -6.19 -6.48
CA SER A 67 11.50 -4.99 -6.05
C SER A 67 10.54 -3.82 -5.78
N CYS A 68 10.85 -3.01 -4.78
CA CYS A 68 10.11 -1.80 -4.46
C CYS A 68 10.18 -0.81 -5.61
N ARG A 69 9.02 -0.53 -6.20
CA ARG A 69 8.85 0.45 -7.30
C ARG A 69 9.23 1.89 -6.93
N LEU A 70 9.33 2.20 -5.63
CA LEU A 70 9.63 3.56 -5.16
C LEU A 70 11.11 3.77 -4.87
N CYS A 71 11.75 2.81 -4.19
CA CYS A 71 13.13 2.96 -3.70
C CYS A 71 14.11 1.90 -4.22
N GLY A 72 13.64 0.91 -4.98
CA GLY A 72 14.48 -0.17 -5.53
C GLY A 72 14.97 -1.20 -4.52
N ALA A 73 14.41 -1.24 -3.30
CA ALA A 73 14.70 -2.33 -2.36
C ALA A 73 14.28 -3.68 -2.94
N THR A 74 15.00 -4.75 -2.60
CA THR A 74 14.82 -6.09 -3.21
C THR A 74 13.40 -6.65 -3.08
N GLU A 75 12.72 -6.38 -1.96
CA GLU A 75 11.36 -6.88 -1.72
C GLU A 75 10.44 -5.76 -1.22
N GLU A 76 9.38 -5.47 -1.97
CA GLU A 76 8.29 -4.62 -1.51
C GLU A 76 7.32 -5.44 -0.66
N THR A 77 7.63 -5.61 0.62
CA THR A 77 6.74 -6.23 1.59
C THR A 77 5.81 -5.18 2.23
N ILE A 78 4.78 -5.64 2.97
CA ILE A 78 3.96 -4.75 3.79
C ILE A 78 4.83 -4.05 4.85
N GLN A 79 5.78 -4.77 5.46
CA GLN A 79 6.73 -4.17 6.40
C GLN A 79 7.55 -3.07 5.72
N HIS A 80 8.06 -3.32 4.51
CA HIS A 80 8.79 -2.32 3.76
C HIS A 80 7.96 -1.06 3.52
N ILE A 81 6.73 -1.21 2.99
CA ILE A 81 5.84 -0.08 2.73
C ILE A 81 5.56 0.69 4.03
N MET A 82 5.22 -0.01 5.11
CA MET A 82 4.75 0.61 6.35
C MET A 82 5.86 1.20 7.22
N MET A 83 7.05 0.60 7.20
CA MET A 83 8.11 0.89 8.18
C MET A 83 9.40 1.39 7.53
N ASP A 84 9.80 0.80 6.40
CA ASP A 84 11.20 0.88 5.95
C ASP A 84 11.40 1.74 4.69
N CYS A 85 10.35 1.95 3.88
CA CYS A 85 10.48 2.64 2.59
C CYS A 85 10.84 4.11 2.81
N PRO A 86 12.05 4.56 2.40
CA PRO A 86 12.52 5.91 2.65
C PRO A 86 11.83 6.95 1.74
N ARG A 87 11.18 6.49 0.68
CA ARG A 87 10.51 7.35 -0.32
C ARG A 87 9.09 7.74 0.08
N LEU A 88 8.56 7.15 1.15
CA LEU A 88 7.24 7.46 1.71
C LEU A 88 7.31 8.47 2.86
N GLY A 89 8.43 9.19 2.98
CA GLY A 89 8.69 10.13 4.07
C GLY A 89 9.13 9.44 5.36
N ALA A 90 9.19 10.21 6.44
CA ALA A 90 9.64 9.74 7.75
C ALA A 90 8.90 8.47 8.19
N ARG A 91 9.63 7.56 8.84
CA ARG A 91 9.06 6.37 9.48
C ARG A 91 8.02 6.84 10.48
N ALA A 92 6.80 6.31 10.34
CA ALA A 92 5.66 6.88 11.03
C ALA A 92 5.78 6.82 12.56
N HIS A 93 6.40 5.77 13.13
CA HIS A 93 6.84 5.72 14.51
C HIS A 93 7.99 4.71 14.66
N PRO A 94 9.19 5.11 15.14
CA PRO A 94 10.36 4.22 15.20
C PRO A 94 10.22 3.10 16.26
N THR A 95 9.34 3.27 17.24
CA THR A 95 9.14 2.35 18.36
C THR A 95 8.04 1.33 18.15
N LEU A 96 7.10 1.58 17.23
CA LEU A 96 5.99 0.67 16.97
C LEU A 96 6.43 -0.51 16.12
N SER A 97 5.92 -1.68 16.46
CA SER A 97 5.87 -2.86 15.62
C SER A 97 4.90 -2.67 14.45
N LEU A 98 5.04 -3.51 13.42
CA LEU A 98 4.11 -3.54 12.30
C LEU A 98 2.65 -3.80 12.76
N ALA A 99 2.47 -4.66 13.76
CA ALA A 99 1.14 -5.01 14.26
C ALA A 99 0.45 -3.81 14.94
N GLU A 100 1.15 -3.11 15.84
CA GLU A 100 0.64 -1.90 16.50
C GLU A 100 0.31 -0.82 15.49
N TYR A 101 1.20 -0.62 14.51
CA TYR A 101 1.00 0.39 13.47
C TYR A 101 -0.20 0.07 12.56
N LEU A 102 -0.51 -1.21 12.37
CA LEU A 102 -1.71 -1.69 11.66
C LEU A 102 -2.96 -1.80 12.56
N GLY A 103 -2.90 -1.34 13.81
CA GLY A 103 -4.02 -1.39 14.74
C GLY A 103 -4.41 -2.81 15.18
N LEU A 104 -3.46 -3.74 15.14
CA LEU A 104 -3.56 -5.12 15.60
C LEU A 104 -3.03 -5.29 17.03
N SER A 105 -2.88 -4.21 17.80
CA SER A 105 -2.60 -4.27 19.23
C SER A 105 -3.87 -4.29 20.06
N ASP A 106 -3.72 -4.65 21.33
CA ASP A 106 -4.78 -4.57 22.37
C ASP A 106 -4.80 -3.19 23.05
N ASP A 107 -4.26 -2.17 22.38
CA ASP A 107 -4.23 -0.81 22.90
C ASP A 107 -5.63 -0.19 22.97
N SER A 108 -5.73 0.93 23.68
CA SER A 108 -6.96 1.73 23.72
C SER A 108 -7.45 2.07 22.31
N VAL A 109 -8.77 2.23 22.16
CA VAL A 109 -9.39 2.60 20.88
C VAL A 109 -8.77 3.89 20.34
N ASP A 110 -8.53 4.88 21.19
CA ASP A 110 -7.98 6.18 20.79
C ASP A 110 -6.56 6.02 20.22
N THR A 111 -5.69 5.26 20.90
CA THR A 111 -4.33 4.95 20.43
C THR A 111 -4.35 4.23 19.09
N ARG A 112 -5.24 3.24 18.94
CA ARG A 112 -5.40 2.51 17.68
C ARG A 112 -5.88 3.44 16.57
N VAL A 113 -6.81 4.34 16.84
CA VAL A 113 -7.30 5.32 15.85
C VAL A 113 -6.14 6.20 15.35
N GLU A 114 -5.33 6.75 16.25
CA GLU A 114 -4.18 7.59 15.88
C GLU A 114 -3.17 6.85 15.01
N HIS A 115 -2.74 5.64 15.43
CA HIS A 115 -1.81 4.82 14.66
C HIS A 115 -2.37 4.46 13.27
N ASN A 116 -3.64 4.09 13.19
CA ASN A 116 -4.29 3.74 11.94
C ASN A 116 -4.44 4.94 10.99
N GLU A 117 -4.65 6.16 11.49
CA GLU A 117 -4.67 7.35 10.64
C GLU A 117 -3.30 7.62 10.00
N SER A 118 -2.23 7.45 10.77
CA SER A 118 -0.87 7.51 10.23
C SER A 118 -0.63 6.41 9.19
N ALA A 119 -1.06 5.18 9.46
CA ALA A 119 -0.95 4.05 8.53
C ALA A 119 -1.69 4.30 7.21
N LYS A 120 -2.93 4.80 7.29
CA LYS A 120 -3.74 5.18 6.13
C LYS A 120 -3.06 6.25 5.27
N ARG A 121 -2.53 7.31 5.89
CA ARG A 121 -1.80 8.38 5.18
C ARG A 121 -0.61 7.80 4.43
N ARG A 122 0.15 6.91 5.07
CA ARG A 122 1.31 6.27 4.45
C ARG A 122 0.93 5.36 3.28
N LEU A 123 -0.11 4.54 3.43
CA LEU A 123 -0.64 3.69 2.37
C LEU A 123 -1.18 4.50 1.18
N LYS A 124 -1.82 5.64 1.45
CA LYS A 124 -2.26 6.58 0.42
C LYS A 124 -1.08 7.10 -0.39
N LEU A 125 -0.01 7.55 0.27
CA LEU A 125 1.21 8.00 -0.40
C LEU A 125 1.79 6.90 -1.28
N TRP A 126 1.84 5.67 -0.79
CA TRP A 126 2.32 4.51 -1.57
C TRP A 126 1.44 4.20 -2.79
N ASP A 127 0.11 4.19 -2.64
CA ASP A 127 -0.80 3.93 -3.75
C ASP A 127 -0.71 5.03 -4.82
N CYS A 128 -0.62 6.30 -4.41
CA CYS A 128 -0.46 7.44 -5.32
C CYS A 128 0.90 7.41 -6.03
N ALA A 129 2.00 7.28 -5.29
CA ALA A 129 3.35 7.30 -5.86
C ALA A 129 3.56 6.17 -6.88
N GLY A 130 3.03 4.98 -6.58
CA GLY A 130 3.11 3.84 -7.48
C GLY A 130 2.25 3.93 -8.74
N LYS A 131 1.21 4.77 -8.76
CA LYS A 131 0.46 5.07 -9.99
C LYS A 131 1.25 6.04 -10.88
N CYS A 132 1.95 7.01 -10.29
CA CYS A 132 2.79 7.94 -11.04
C CYS A 132 4.00 7.26 -11.71
N THR A 133 4.63 6.28 -11.06
CA THR A 133 5.78 5.54 -11.63
C THR A 133 5.40 4.59 -12.78
N ASN A 134 4.12 4.20 -12.87
CA ASN A 134 3.62 3.29 -13.90
C ASN A 134 3.04 4.03 -15.12
N THR A 135 3.17 5.35 -15.19
CA THR A 135 2.95 6.02 -16.47
C THR A 135 4.06 5.58 -17.41
N PRO A 136 3.74 4.97 -18.56
CA PRO A 136 4.73 4.77 -19.59
C PRO A 136 5.31 6.15 -19.88
N THR A 137 6.63 6.26 -19.85
CA THR A 137 7.32 7.39 -20.44
C THR A 137 6.86 7.49 -21.91
N GLU A 138 5.81 8.28 -22.16
CA GLU A 138 5.60 8.96 -23.44
C GLU A 138 6.70 10.02 -23.61
N SER A 139 7.95 9.59 -23.54
CA SER A 139 9.14 10.41 -23.73
C SER A 139 9.95 9.80 -24.87
N SER A 140 9.33 9.78 -26.05
CA SER A 140 10.08 9.71 -27.31
C SER A 140 9.30 10.39 -28.44
N ALA A 141 7.98 10.16 -28.54
CA ALA A 141 7.16 10.78 -29.58
C ALA A 141 6.83 12.27 -29.28
N ALA A 142 6.44 12.62 -28.05
CA ALA A 142 5.98 13.97 -27.71
C ALA A 142 7.07 15.06 -27.75
N THR A 143 8.34 14.66 -27.64
CA THR A 143 9.50 15.58 -27.75
C THR A 143 9.88 15.83 -29.21
N ALA A 144 9.66 14.85 -30.11
CA ALA A 144 9.89 14.99 -31.54
C ALA A 144 8.91 15.98 -32.20
N TRP A 145 7.62 15.94 -31.82
CA TRP A 145 6.59 16.85 -32.36
C TRP A 145 6.81 18.33 -31.97
N ARG A 146 7.44 18.61 -30.82
CA ARG A 146 7.74 19.98 -30.38
C ARG A 146 8.94 20.61 -31.09
N ARG A 147 9.87 19.80 -31.62
CA ARG A 147 10.99 20.29 -32.45
C ARG A 147 10.60 20.50 -33.91
N ALA A 148 9.71 19.67 -34.46
CA ALA A 148 9.22 19.83 -35.83
C ALA A 148 8.42 21.13 -36.04
N ARG A 149 7.58 21.54 -35.08
CA ARG A 149 6.76 22.76 -35.20
C ARG A 149 7.53 24.09 -35.07
N ARG A 150 8.76 24.08 -34.54
CA ARG A 150 9.63 25.29 -34.51
C ARG A 150 10.48 25.46 -35.76
N ALA A 151 10.65 24.43 -36.58
CA ALA A 151 11.36 24.55 -37.84
C ALA A 151 10.51 25.22 -38.94
N ASP A 152 9.20 24.98 -38.96
CA ASP A 152 8.30 25.51 -40.01
C ASP A 152 7.87 26.96 -39.82
N SER A 153 8.02 27.54 -38.63
CA SER A 153 7.60 28.93 -38.36
C SER A 153 8.64 29.97 -38.79
N THR A 154 9.85 29.55 -39.18
CA THR A 154 10.94 30.46 -39.55
C THR A 154 11.08 30.72 -41.05
N THR A 155 10.32 30.02 -41.89
CA THR A 155 10.46 30.10 -43.36
C THR A 155 9.41 30.99 -44.05
N LEU A 156 8.38 31.47 -43.32
CA LEU A 156 7.29 32.25 -43.91
C LEU A 156 7.31 33.77 -43.59
N ALA A 157 8.43 34.30 -43.09
CA ALA A 157 8.59 35.72 -42.74
C ALA A 157 9.70 36.44 -43.55
N ARG A 158 9.94 35.99 -44.79
CA ARG A 158 10.73 36.73 -45.79
C ARG A 158 10.11 36.53 -47.17
N ARG A 159 9.16 37.39 -47.53
CA ARG A 159 8.85 37.81 -48.91
C ARG A 159 7.95 39.03 -48.86
#